data_AF-A0A4U5PIF7-F1
#
_entry.id   AF-A0A4U5PIF7-F1
#
_cell.length_a   1.000
_cell.length_b   1.000
_cell.length_c   1.000
_cell.angle_alpha   90.00
_cell.angle_beta   90.00
_cell.angle_gamma   90.00
#
_symmetry.space_group_name_H-M   'P 1'
#
loop_
_entity.id
_entity.type
_entity.pdbx_description
1 polymer ?
#
loop_
_entity_poly.entity_id
_entity_poly.type
_entity_poly.pdbx_seq_one_letter_code
_entity_poly.pdbx_strand_id
1 'polypeptide(L)'
;MPIIPVAMSLLATFLSGISLLGTPAEIFERGLLWSLMYYSAPIAFALSGIFFVPIFYNLKTTSVYEYLELRFYSRLLRLLCAGAFLVNTIVYMGVVIYAPSVALSGVSETMGADFAHRLHNDPIHIYRRP
;
A
#
# COMPACT_ATOMS: atom_id res chain seq x y z
N MET A 1 5.58 -18.83 -18.79
CA MET A 1 6.23 -17.63 -18.21
C MET A 1 7.11 -18.06 -17.06
N PRO A 2 8.32 -17.49 -16.89
CA PRO A 2 9.17 -17.82 -15.75
C PRO A 2 8.50 -17.41 -14.44
N ILE A 3 8.48 -18.33 -13.47
CA ILE A 3 7.74 -18.19 -12.19
C ILE A 3 8.26 -17.04 -11.33
N ILE A 4 9.57 -16.80 -11.36
CA ILE A 4 10.26 -15.82 -10.51
C ILE A 4 9.76 -14.38 -10.75
N PRO A 5 9.78 -13.83 -11.99
CA PRO A 5 9.30 -12.46 -12.22
C PRO A 5 7.80 -12.30 -11.98
N VAL A 6 6.99 -13.35 -12.19
CA VAL A 6 5.55 -13.31 -11.87
C VAL A 6 5.35 -13.24 -10.35
N ALA A 7 6.08 -14.05 -9.58
CA ALA A 7 6.04 -14.02 -8.12
C ALA A 7 6.51 -12.67 -7.57
N MET A 8 7.58 -12.10 -8.13
CA MET A 8 8.09 -10.78 -7.75
C MET A 8 7.07 -9.66 -8.03
N SER A 9 6.41 -9.67 -9.18
CA SER A 9 5.39 -8.67 -9.51
C SER A 9 4.16 -8.78 -8.62
N LEU A 10 3.76 -10.01 -8.23
CA LEU A 10 2.69 -10.23 -7.27
C LEU A 10 3.08 -9.74 -5.88
N LEU A 11 4.28 -10.08 -5.40
CA LEU A 11 4.81 -9.60 -4.12
C LEU A 11 4.88 -8.08 -4.07
N ALA A 12 5.34 -7.42 -5.13
CA ALA A 12 5.38 -5.97 -5.23
C ALA A 12 3.99 -5.32 -5.16
N THR A 13 2.96 -6.00 -5.64
CA THR A 13 1.56 -5.51 -5.55
C THR A 13 1.01 -5.68 -4.13
N PHE A 14 1.37 -6.76 -3.44
CA PHE A 14 0.93 -7.02 -2.07
C PHE A 14 1.68 -6.20 -1.01
N LEU A 15 2.95 -5.89 -1.26
CA LEU A 15 3.77 -5.07 -0.37
C LEU A 15 3.53 -3.58 -0.65
N SER A 16 2.60 -2.98 0.09
CA SER A 16 2.32 -1.54 0.01
C SER A 16 2.99 -0.75 1.15
N GLY A 17 3.19 0.56 0.93
CA GLY A 17 3.76 1.50 1.90
C GLY A 17 3.01 1.59 3.23
N ILE A 18 1.71 1.27 3.25
CA ILE A 18 0.94 1.14 4.50
C ILE A 18 1.42 -0.05 5.33
N SER A 19 1.78 -1.18 4.74
CA SER A 19 2.39 -2.27 5.52
C SER A 19 3.76 -1.83 6.02
N LEU A 20 4.53 -1.10 5.22
CA LEU A 20 5.90 -0.73 5.59
C LEU A 20 5.96 0.32 6.72
N LEU A 21 5.04 1.29 6.75
CA LEU A 21 4.96 2.34 7.77
C LEU A 21 3.91 2.07 8.85
N GLY A 22 2.80 1.43 8.48
CA GLY A 22 1.69 1.12 9.37
C GLY A 22 1.95 -0.08 10.27
N THR A 23 2.60 -1.15 9.78
CA THR A 23 2.92 -2.29 10.67
C THR A 23 3.85 -1.93 11.83
N PRO A 24 4.95 -1.17 11.67
CA PRO A 24 5.73 -0.75 12.83
C PRO A 24 4.93 0.20 13.73
N ALA A 25 4.18 1.17 13.17
CA ALA A 25 3.37 2.10 13.96
C ALA A 25 2.33 1.38 14.85
N GLU A 26 1.64 0.38 14.31
CA GLU A 26 0.68 -0.42 15.08
C GLU A 26 1.34 -1.39 16.05
N ILE A 27 2.52 -1.94 15.73
CA ILE A 27 3.28 -2.77 16.67
C ILE A 27 3.78 -1.94 17.86
N PHE A 28 4.15 -0.67 17.64
CA PHE A 28 4.54 0.25 18.72
C PHE A 28 3.37 0.58 19.67
N GLU A 29 2.15 0.71 19.16
CA GLU A 29 0.99 1.01 20.02
C GLU A 29 0.29 -0.23 20.61
N ARG A 30 0.17 -1.33 19.85
CA ARG A 30 -0.64 -2.52 20.21
C ARG A 30 0.18 -3.76 20.54
N GLY A 31 1.50 -3.73 20.38
CA GLY A 31 2.41 -4.79 20.79
C GLY A 31 2.13 -6.16 20.14
N LEU A 32 2.18 -7.23 20.95
CA LEU A 32 2.13 -8.64 20.52
C LEU A 32 0.83 -9.06 19.82
N LEU A 33 -0.26 -8.29 19.95
CA LEU A 33 -1.54 -8.63 19.31
C LEU A 33 -1.47 -8.52 17.77
N TRP A 34 -0.60 -7.64 17.27
CA TRP A 34 -0.41 -7.44 15.83
C TRP A 34 0.42 -8.55 15.18
N SER A 35 1.33 -9.19 15.92
CA SER A 35 2.16 -10.28 15.38
C SER A 35 1.34 -11.52 15.05
N LEU A 36 0.25 -11.79 15.79
CA LEU A 36 -0.71 -12.87 15.50
C LEU A 36 -1.37 -12.70 14.12
N MET A 37 -1.60 -11.47 13.66
CA MET A 37 -2.14 -11.20 12.32
C MET A 37 -1.12 -11.53 11.22
N TYR A 38 0.18 -11.40 11.53
CA TYR A 38 1.26 -11.75 10.61
C TYR A 38 1.38 -13.27 10.40
N TYR A 39 1.09 -14.08 11.44
CA TYR A 39 1.08 -15.54 11.34
C TYR A 39 -0.19 -16.10 10.66
N SER A 40 -1.33 -15.42 10.78
CA SER A 40 -2.56 -15.85 10.12
C SER A 40 -2.59 -15.54 8.62
N ALA A 41 -1.91 -14.47 8.17
CA ALA A 41 -1.80 -14.08 6.77
C ALA A 41 -1.29 -15.20 5.83
N PRO A 42 -0.14 -15.87 6.07
CA PRO A 42 0.35 -16.94 5.18
C PRO A 42 -0.59 -18.14 5.13
N ILE A 43 -1.27 -18.46 6.24
CA ILE A 43 -2.26 -19.54 6.31
C ILE A 43 -3.45 -19.20 5.42
N ALA A 44 -3.95 -17.97 5.49
CA ALA A 44 -5.04 -17.49 4.64
C ALA A 44 -4.67 -17.49 3.15
N PHE A 45 -3.43 -17.10 2.80
CA PHE A 45 -2.93 -17.16 1.44
C PHE A 45 -2.82 -18.59 0.90
N ALA A 46 -2.30 -19.52 1.71
CA ALA A 46 -2.21 -20.94 1.34
C ALA A 46 -3.60 -21.54 1.12
N LEU A 47 -4.54 -21.27 2.02
CA LEU A 47 -5.92 -21.73 1.89
C LEU A 47 -6.57 -21.16 0.62
N SER A 48 -6.41 -19.86 0.39
CA SER A 48 -6.95 -19.18 -0.79
C SER A 48 -6.37 -19.76 -2.08
N GLY A 49 -5.05 -20.02 -2.12
CA GLY A 49 -4.39 -20.65 -3.25
C GLY A 49 -4.93 -22.04 -3.57
N ILE A 50 -5.23 -22.86 -2.56
CA ILE A 50 -5.73 -24.22 -2.77
C ILE A 50 -7.19 -24.22 -3.24
N PHE A 51 -8.04 -23.34 -2.71
CA PHE A 51 -9.46 -23.35 -3.03
C PHE A 51 -9.82 -22.51 -4.26
N PHE A 52 -9.25 -21.30 -4.41
CA PHE A 52 -9.64 -20.39 -5.49
C PHE A 52 -8.91 -20.67 -6.81
N VAL A 53 -7.64 -21.06 -6.79
CA VAL A 53 -6.88 -21.35 -8.02
C VAL A 53 -7.54 -22.42 -8.89
N PRO A 54 -7.97 -23.59 -8.38
CA PRO A 54 -8.61 -24.60 -9.22
C PRO A 54 -9.98 -24.13 -9.76
N ILE A 55 -10.69 -23.28 -9.03
CA ILE A 55 -11.98 -22.72 -9.47
C ILE A 55 -11.77 -21.78 -10.66
N PHE A 56 -10.82 -20.85 -10.56
CA PHE A 56 -10.52 -19.90 -11.64
C PHE A 56 -9.88 -20.57 -12.86
N TYR A 57 -9.04 -21.59 -12.64
CA TYR A 57 -8.37 -22.30 -13.73
C TYR A 57 -9.36 -23.12 -14.59
N ASN A 58 -10.36 -23.74 -13.96
CA ASN A 58 -11.39 -24.50 -14.69
C ASN A 58 -12.36 -23.60 -15.47
N LEU A 59 -12.63 -22.38 -14.99
CA LEU A 59 -13.55 -21.45 -15.66
C LEU A 59 -12.92 -20.64 -16.79
N LYS A 60 -11.59 -20.69 -17.00
CA LYS A 60 -10.85 -19.91 -18.01
C LYS A 60 -11.12 -18.40 -18.01
N THR A 61 -11.67 -17.87 -16.92
CA THR A 61 -11.94 -16.45 -16.75
C THR A 61 -10.66 -15.74 -16.32
N THR A 62 -10.30 -14.66 -17.00
CA THR A 62 -9.06 -13.91 -16.72
C THR A 62 -9.26 -12.79 -15.71
N SER A 63 -10.51 -12.46 -15.37
CA SER A 63 -10.87 -11.39 -14.43
C SER A 63 -11.88 -11.87 -13.39
N VAL A 64 -11.67 -11.52 -12.12
CA VAL A 64 -12.62 -11.82 -11.02
C VAL A 64 -13.99 -11.22 -11.29
N TYR A 65 -14.05 -10.09 -11.99
CA TYR A 65 -15.31 -9.45 -12.36
C TYR A 65 -16.06 -10.19 -13.47
N GLU A 66 -15.34 -10.91 -14.34
CA GLU A 66 -15.92 -11.78 -15.36
C GLU A 66 -16.53 -13.03 -14.73
N TYR A 67 -15.89 -13.58 -13.70
CA TYR A 67 -16.48 -14.64 -12.87
C TYR A 67 -17.80 -14.19 -12.20
N LEU A 68 -17.83 -12.98 -11.63
CA LEU A 68 -19.04 -12.39 -11.05
C LEU A 68 -20.14 -12.16 -12.10
N GLU A 69 -19.76 -11.70 -13.30
CA GLU A 69 -20.69 -11.52 -14.43
C GLU A 69 -21.30 -12.86 -14.87
N LEU A 70 -20.50 -13.93 -14.97
CA LEU A 70 -20.98 -15.27 -15.34
C LEU A 70 -21.86 -15.90 -14.26
N ARG A 71 -21.59 -15.62 -12.98
CA ARG A 71 -22.38 -16.17 -11.87
C ARG A 71 -23.74 -15.49 -11.69
N PHE A 72 -23.82 -14.18 -11.92
CA PHE A 72 -25.04 -13.38 -11.69
C PHE A 72 -25.70 -12.88 -12.99
N TYR A 73 -25.13 -13.18 -14.16
CA TYR A 73 -25.60 -12.76 -15.50
C TYR A 73 -25.87 -11.25 -15.63
N SER A 74 -25.14 -10.40 -14.88
CA SER A 74 -25.41 -8.96 -14.82
C SER A 74 -24.17 -8.11 -15.05
N ARG A 75 -24.21 -7.30 -16.11
CA ARG A 75 -23.17 -6.30 -16.42
C ARG A 75 -23.11 -5.17 -15.40
N LEU A 76 -24.22 -4.87 -14.71
CA LEU A 76 -24.27 -3.82 -13.69
C LEU A 76 -23.40 -4.18 -12.48
N LEU A 77 -23.42 -5.46 -12.06
CA LEU A 77 -22.56 -5.94 -10.97
C LEU A 77 -21.07 -5.79 -11.30
N ARG A 78 -20.67 -6.05 -12.54
CA ARG A 78 -19.30 -5.82 -13.01
C ARG A 78 -18.90 -4.35 -12.87
N LEU A 79 -19.76 -3.44 -13.33
CA LEU A 79 -19.49 -2.01 -13.31
C LEU A 79 -19.46 -1.45 -11.88
N LEU A 80 -20.37 -1.91 -11.02
CA LEU A 80 -20.40 -1.53 -9.60
C LEU A 80 -19.18 -2.05 -8.85
N CYS A 81 -18.79 -3.32 -9.03
CA CYS A 81 -17.58 -3.85 -8.39
C CYS A 81 -16.32 -3.15 -8.88
N ALA A 82 -16.19 -2.89 -10.19
CA ALA A 82 -15.06 -2.15 -10.73
C ALA A 82 -15.04 -0.70 -10.22
N GLY A 83 -16.19 -0.02 -10.16
CA GLY A 83 -16.32 1.32 -9.61
C GLY A 83 -15.97 1.39 -8.12
N ALA A 84 -16.49 0.46 -7.32
CA ALA A 84 -16.17 0.35 -5.90
C ALA A 84 -14.68 0.08 -5.66
N PHE A 85 -14.07 -0.79 -6.49
CA PHE A 85 -12.63 -1.05 -6.43
C PHE A 85 -11.80 0.19 -6.77
N LEU A 86 -12.20 0.97 -7.78
CA LEU A 86 -11.54 2.23 -8.12
C LEU A 86 -11.64 3.24 -6.98
N VAL A 87 -12.83 3.44 -6.40
CA VAL A 87 -13.02 4.35 -5.26
C VAL A 87 -12.16 3.91 -4.07
N ASN A 88 -12.17 2.62 -3.73
CA ASN A 88 -11.33 2.07 -2.68
C ASN A 88 -9.84 2.30 -2.95
N THR A 89 -9.40 2.11 -4.20
CA THR A 89 -8.00 2.32 -4.60
C THR A 89 -7.59 3.79 -4.50
N ILE A 90 -8.46 4.73 -4.86
CA ILE A 90 -8.20 6.17 -4.76
C ILE A 90 -8.06 6.59 -3.29
N VAL A 91 -8.99 6.16 -2.43
CA VAL A 91 -8.94 6.45 -0.99
C VAL A 91 -7.67 5.85 -0.38
N TYR A 92 -7.37 4.59 -0.73
CA TYR A 92 -6.18 3.89 -0.27
C TYR A 92 -4.89 4.62 -0.67
N MET A 93 -4.74 4.98 -1.95
CA MET A 93 -3.59 5.75 -2.44
C MET A 93 -3.46 7.12 -1.75
N GLY A 94 -4.59 7.78 -1.47
CA GLY A 94 -4.60 9.04 -0.71
C GLY A 94 -3.98 8.89 0.68
N VAL A 95 -4.32 7.83 1.41
CA VAL A 95 -3.74 7.52 2.73
C VAL A 95 -2.25 7.18 2.62
N VAL A 96 -1.86 6.38 1.62
CA VAL A 96 -0.46 6.01 1.39
C VAL A 96 0.43 7.24 1.18
N ILE A 97 -0.05 8.22 0.42
CA ILE A 97 0.72 9.44 0.11
C ILE A 97 0.73 10.42 1.28
N TYR A 98 -0.31 10.43 2.13
CA TYR A 98 -0.40 11.33 3.28
C TYR A 98 0.76 11.13 4.29
N ALA A 99 1.13 9.89 4.58
CA ALA A 99 2.20 9.58 5.55
C ALA A 99 3.59 10.16 5.18
N PRO A 100 4.14 9.98 3.96
CA PRO A 100 5.39 10.63 3.58
C PRO A 100 5.25 12.14 3.42
N SER A 101 4.08 12.65 3.00
CA SER A 101 3.84 14.09 2.91
C SER A 101 3.94 14.79 4.26
N VAL A 102 3.38 14.20 5.33
CA VAL A 102 3.46 14.79 6.69
C VAL A 102 4.88 14.75 7.25
N ALA A 103 5.64 13.70 6.94
CA ALA A 103 7.05 13.61 7.32
C ALA A 103 7.89 14.67 6.59
N LEU A 104 7.63 14.89 5.30
CA LEU A 104 8.37 15.85 4.48
C LEU A 104 8.08 17.31 4.90
N SER A 105 6.83 17.64 5.22
CA SER A 105 6.47 18.98 5.68
C SER A 105 7.15 19.30 7.02
N GLY A 106 7.22 18.33 7.94
CA GLY A 106 7.91 18.49 9.22
C GLY A 106 9.41 18.78 9.05
N VAL A 107 10.08 18.09 8.13
CA VAL A 107 11.51 18.33 7.83
C VAL A 107 11.73 19.71 7.21
N SER A 108 10.82 20.14 6.34
CA SER A 108 10.91 21.44 5.68
C SER A 108 10.79 22.60 6.68
N GLU A 109 9.90 22.46 7.67
CA GLU A 109 9.75 23.43 8.77
C GLU A 109 10.96 23.46 9.70
N THR A 110 11.50 22.30 10.07
CA THR A 110 12.70 22.25 10.93
C THR A 110 13.94 22.81 10.21
N MET A 111 14.11 22.51 8.93
CA MET A 111 15.18 23.11 8.12
C MET A 111 15.02 24.63 8.00
N GLY A 112 13.81 25.14 7.82
CA GLY A 112 13.53 26.58 7.80
C GLY A 112 13.84 27.27 9.13
N ALA A 113 13.47 26.65 10.24
CA ALA A 113 13.77 27.15 11.58
C ALA A 113 15.27 27.16 11.89
N ASP A 114 16.01 26.10 11.52
CA ASP A 114 17.47 26.05 11.66
C ASP A 114 18.16 27.09 10.77
N PHE A 115 17.66 27.31 9.55
CA PHE A 115 18.19 28.33 8.64
C PHE A 115 17.95 29.75 9.19
N ALA A 116 16.76 30.03 9.72
CA ALA A 116 16.44 31.31 10.35
C ALA A 116 17.28 31.55 11.62
N HIS A 117 17.50 30.51 12.43
CA HIS A 117 18.38 30.58 13.61
C HIS A 117 19.85 30.81 13.22
N ARG A 118 20.34 30.16 12.16
CA ARG A 118 21.70 30.39 11.61
C ARG A 118 21.88 31.79 11.02
N LEU A 119 20.86 32.35 10.37
CA LEU A 119 20.87 33.74 9.88
C LEU A 119 20.94 34.75 11.03
N HIS A 120 20.29 34.45 12.16
CA HIS A 120 20.29 35.34 13.33
C HIS A 120 21.62 35.33 14.09
N ASN A 121 22.26 34.16 14.24
CA ASN A 121 23.48 34.02 15.05
C ASN A 121 24.80 34.16 14.26
N ASP A 122 24.83 33.87 12.94
CA ASP A 122 26.05 33.93 12.11
C ASP A 122 25.82 34.64 10.76
N PRO A 123 25.56 35.97 10.74
CA PRO A 123 25.23 36.70 9.52
C PRO A 123 26.37 36.79 8.48
N ILE A 124 27.63 36.52 8.88
CA ILE A 124 28.82 36.90 8.11
C ILE A 124 29.37 35.73 7.24
N HIS A 125 28.97 34.49 7.51
CA HIS A 125 29.50 33.30 6.80
C HIS A 125 28.61 32.78 5.66
N ILE A 126 27.37 33.26 5.53
CA ILE A 126 26.40 32.74 4.56
C ILE A 126 26.60 33.35 3.16
N TYR A 127 27.28 34.50 3.04
CA TYR A 127 27.57 35.13 1.74
C TYR A 127 28.83 34.59 1.03
N ARG A 128 29.49 33.59 1.59
CA ARG A 128 30.81 33.12 1.13
C ARG A 128 30.84 31.62 0.85
N ARG A 129 29.94 31.12 0.00
CA ARG A 129 30.15 29.84 -0.70
C ARG A 129 29.98 30.06 -2.21
N PRO A 130 30.94 29.60 -3.03
CA PRO A 130 30.87 29.70 -4.49
C PRO A 130 29.77 28.82 -5.10
#